data_AF-X1MMD2-F1
#
_entry.id   AF-X1MMD2-F1
#
_cell.length_a   1.000
_cell.length_b   1.000
_cell.length_c   1.000
_cell.angle_alpha   90.00
_cell.angle_beta   90.00
_cell.angle_gamma   90.00
#
_symmetry.space_group_name_H-M   'P 1'
#
loop_
_entity.id
_entity.type
_entity.pdbx_description
1 polymer ?
#
loop_
_entity_poly.entity_id
_entity_poly.type
_entity_poly.pdbx_seq_one_letter_code
_entity_poly.pdbx_strand_id
1 'polypeptide(L)' 'IFEFLALDNDMREKLTLGSAESQIRAMARQKGYGGLLESGVSKVLEGLTTAEEVFGVAFMEDVQS' A
#
# COMPACT_ATOMS: atom_id res chain seq x y z
N ILE A 1 -2.38 9.86 -6.91
CA ILE A 1 -1.57 8.91 -6.12
C ILE A 1 -1.82 7.49 -6.61
N PHE A 2 -0.95 6.52 -6.36
CA PHE A 2 -1.11 5.13 -6.84
C PHE A 2 -0.44 4.10 -5.93
N GLU A 3 -0.96 2.88 -5.92
CA GLU A 3 -0.37 1.70 -5.30
C GLU A 3 -0.02 0.71 -6.43
N PHE A 4 1.12 0.01 -6.34
CA PHE A 4 1.57 -0.93 -7.37
C PHE A 4 1.94 -2.27 -6.76
N LEU A 5 1.17 -3.32 -7.04
CA LEU A 5 1.45 -4.67 -6.54
C LEU A 5 2.03 -5.54 -7.67
N ALA A 6 3.34 -5.85 -7.60
CA ALA A 6 3.94 -6.79 -8.54
C ALA A 6 3.55 -8.24 -8.22
N LEU A 7 3.00 -8.96 -9.20
CA LEU A 7 2.64 -10.38 -9.08
C LEU A 7 3.82 -11.28 -9.45
N ASP A 8 4.89 -11.19 -8.66
CA ASP A 8 6.03 -12.11 -8.71
C ASP A 8 5.66 -13.54 -8.24
N ASN A 9 6.63 -14.45 -8.24
CA ASN A 9 6.38 -15.86 -7.92
C ASN A 9 5.90 -16.05 -6.47
N ASP A 10 6.52 -15.38 -5.50
CA ASP A 10 6.16 -15.47 -4.08
C ASP A 10 4.72 -14.96 -3.85
N MET A 11 4.39 -13.83 -4.47
CA MET A 11 3.06 -13.21 -4.41
C MET A 11 2.00 -14.13 -5.02
N ARG A 12 2.30 -14.74 -6.17
CA ARG A 12 1.42 -15.69 -6.88
C ARG A 12 1.19 -16.96 -6.07
N GLU A 13 2.21 -17.48 -5.42
CA GLU A 13 2.09 -18.63 -4.53
C GLU A 13 1.17 -18.31 -3.34
N LYS A 14 1.40 -17.18 -2.66
CA LYS A 14 0.56 -16.75 -1.53
C LYS A 14 -0.91 -16.55 -1.89
N LEU A 15 -1.20 -15.96 -3.05
CA LEU A 15 -2.56 -15.83 -3.58
C LEU A 15 -3.18 -17.20 -3.88
N THR A 16 -2.42 -18.11 -4.48
CA THR A 16 -2.89 -19.48 -4.81
C THR A 16 -3.19 -20.30 -3.55
N LEU A 17 -2.45 -20.06 -2.46
CA LEU A 17 -2.68 -20.66 -1.14
C LEU A 17 -3.85 -20.02 -0.35
N GLY A 18 -4.54 -19.01 -0.91
CA GLY A 18 -5.64 -18.32 -0.24
C GLY A 18 -5.21 -17.52 0.99
N SER A 19 -3.99 -16.96 0.98
CA SER A 19 -3.47 -16.17 2.10
C SER A 19 -4.35 -14.95 2.39
N ALA A 20 -4.51 -14.61 3.67
CA ALA A 20 -5.30 -13.43 4.07
C ALA A 20 -4.73 -12.12 3.50
N GLU A 21 -5.62 -11.17 3.20
CA GLU A 21 -5.28 -9.86 2.62
C GLU A 21 -4.16 -9.13 3.39
N SER A 22 -4.21 -9.15 4.72
CA SER A 22 -3.19 -8.55 5.59
C SER A 22 -1.79 -9.15 5.38
N GLN A 23 -1.69 -10.44 5.05
CA GLN A 23 -0.42 -11.10 4.74
C GLN A 23 0.11 -10.69 3.36
N ILE A 24 -0.78 -10.54 2.38
CA ILE A 24 -0.45 -10.02 1.04
C ILE A 24 0.05 -8.57 1.14
N ARG A 25 -0.66 -7.70 1.87
CA ARG A 25 -0.27 -6.30 2.12
C ARG A 25 1.05 -6.19 2.90
N ALA A 26 1.28 -7.06 3.89
CA ALA A 26 2.55 -7.12 4.61
C ALA A 26 3.73 -7.52 3.70
N MET A 27 3.55 -8.53 2.83
CA MET A 27 4.55 -8.92 1.84
C MET A 27 4.85 -7.80 0.83
N ALA A 28 3.82 -7.09 0.35
CA ALA A 28 3.98 -5.98 -0.57
C ALA A 28 4.81 -4.83 0.04
N ARG A 29 4.52 -4.46 1.30
CA ARG A 29 5.30 -3.47 2.06
C ARG A 29 6.74 -3.93 2.30
N GLN A 30 6.97 -5.20 2.66
CA GLN A 30 8.32 -5.78 2.80
C GLN A 30 9.14 -5.76 1.50
N LYS A 31 8.49 -5.91 0.34
CA LYS A 31 9.11 -5.80 -0.99
C LYS A 31 9.32 -4.35 -1.46
N GLY A 32 8.95 -3.35 -0.65
CA GLY A 32 9.13 -1.93 -0.94
C GLY A 32 8.11 -1.33 -1.92
N TYR A 33 7.01 -2.04 -2.20
CA TYR A 33 5.94 -1.53 -3.07
C TYR A 33 5.05 -0.48 -2.40
N GLY A 34 5.00 -0.53 -1.07
CA GLY A 34 4.24 0.39 -0.23
C GLY A 34 2.72 0.32 -0.42
N GLY A 35 2.02 1.31 0.12
CA GLY A 35 0.57 1.48 0.00
C GLY A 35 0.13 2.83 -0.55
N LEU A 36 -1.16 2.95 -0.90
CA LEU A 36 -1.75 4.17 -1.46
C LEU A 36 -1.52 5.41 -0.58
N LEU A 37 -1.59 5.26 0.75
CA LEU A 37 -1.33 6.33 1.71
C LEU A 37 0.12 6.82 1.67
N GLU A 38 1.10 5.92 1.60
CA GLU A 38 2.54 6.25 1.53
C GLU A 38 2.86 6.98 0.21
N SER A 39 2.26 6.54 -0.89
CA SER A 39 2.28 7.24 -2.18
C SER A 39 1.70 8.67 -2.07
N GLY A 40 0.62 8.85 -1.31
CA GLY A 40 0.06 10.17 -1.00
C GLY A 40 0.98 11.04 -0.16
N VAL A 41 1.54 10.51 0.92
CA VAL A 41 2.50 11.24 1.79
C VAL A 41 3.71 11.72 0.98
N SER A 42 4.28 10.90 0.08
CA SER A 42 5.35 11.35 -0.83
C SER A 42 4.91 12.55 -1.66
N LYS A 43 3.70 12.53 -2.24
CA LYS A 43 3.19 13.63 -3.07
C LYS A 43 2.86 14.90 -2.29
N VAL A 44 2.53 14.79 -1.00
CA VAL A 44 2.43 15.96 -0.10
C VAL A 44 3.82 16.56 0.17
N LEU A 45 4.82 15.74 0.45
CA LEU A 45 6.20 16.19 0.69
C LEU A 45 6.85 16.79 -0.57
N GLU A 46 6.45 16.31 -1.76
CA GLU A 46 6.83 16.89 -3.06
C GLU A 46 6.05 18.17 -3.41
N GLY A 47 5.04 18.57 -2.62
CA GLY A 47 4.21 19.76 -2.87
C GLY A 47 3.21 19.62 -4.03
N LEU A 48 2.87 18.38 -4.42
CA LEU A 48 2.00 18.07 -5.57
C LEU A 48 0.53 17.85 -5.20
N THR A 49 0.21 17.75 -3.92
CA THR A 49 -1.15 17.59 -3.37
C THR A 49 -1.15 17.98 -1.88
N THR A 50 -2.33 18.16 -1.30
CA THR A 50 -2.52 18.48 0.13
C THR A 50 -2.72 17.22 0.96
N ALA A 51 -2.47 17.33 2.28
CA ALA A 51 -2.78 16.24 3.21
C ALA A 51 -4.29 15.94 3.26
N GLU A 52 -5.14 16.96 3.11
CA GLU A 52 -6.61 16.82 3.07
C GLU A 52 -7.07 15.98 1.87
N GLU A 53 -6.57 16.27 0.67
CA GLU A 53 -6.85 15.46 -0.53
C GLU A 53 -6.40 14.00 -0.34
N VAL A 54 -5.22 13.78 0.24
CA VAL A 54 -4.71 12.42 0.50
C VAL A 54 -5.59 11.68 1.51
N PHE A 55 -5.94 12.28 2.65
CA PHE A 55 -6.82 11.63 3.64
C PHE A 55 -8.24 11.41 3.11
N GLY A 56 -8.71 12.24 2.16
CA GLY A 56 -10.00 12.06 1.51
C GLY A 56 -10.07 10.87 0.53
N VAL A 57 -8.93 10.34 0.06
CA VAL A 57 -8.90 9.27 -0.97
C VAL A 57 -8.07 8.03 -0.59
N ALA A 58 -7.15 8.15 0.36
CA ALA A 58 -6.33 7.03 0.84
C ALA A 58 -6.84 6.54 2.19
N PHE A 59 -7.38 5.33 2.23
CA PHE A 59 -7.82 4.69 3.46
C PHE A 59 -6.63 4.45 4.40
N MET A 60 -6.75 4.92 5.64
CA MET A 60 -5.86 4.52 6.73
C MET A 60 -6.38 3.19 7.28
N GLU A 61 -5.69 2.08 6.99
CA GLU A 61 -5.88 0.84 7.77
C GLU A 61 -5.54 1.16 9.24
N ASP A 62 -6.41 0.78 10.18
CA ASP A 62 -6.14 0.92 11.61
C ASP A 62 -4.84 0.20 11.98
N VAL A 63 -3.79 0.97 12.25
CA VAL A 63 -2.54 0.44 12.80
C VAL A 63 -2.77 0.13 14.27
N GLN A 64 -3.35 -1.04 14.56
CA GLN A 64 -3.30 -1.61 15.91
C GLN A 64 -1.84 -1.75 16.31
N SER A 65 -1.47 -0.95 17.33
CA SER A 65 -0.13 -0.89 17.94
C SER A 65 0.03 -1.94 19.03
#